data_AF-A0A3C0KHU5-F1
#
_entry.id   AF-A0A3C0KHU5-F1
#
_cell.length_a   1.000
_cell.length_b   1.000
_cell.length_c   1.000
_cell.angle_alpha   90.00
_cell.angle_beta   90.00
_cell.angle_gamma   90.00
#
_symmetry.space_group_name_H-M   'P 1'
#
loop_
_entity.id
_entity.type
_entity.pdbx_description
1 polymer ?
#
loop_
_entity_poly.entity_id
_entity_poly.type
_entity_poly.pdbx_seq_one_letter_code
_entity_poly.pdbx_strand_id
1 'polypeptide(L)'
;GTQRMLVFDRDVETAIYNTLPHNLDRLLRRHPLRCPVAFIGGTQSQEMKQVGMRMTLKVLGRNPGERLQMIEGSHLFPMEHPQDTAALIEKALRSMDPRSPA
;
A
#
# COMPACT_ATOMS: atom_id res chain seq x y z
N GLY A 1 3.46 -36.37 -17.39
CA GLY A 1 2.46 -35.61 -16.63
C GLY A 1 2.77 -34.14 -16.76
N THR A 2 1.77 -33.27 -16.86
CA THR A 2 1.96 -31.82 -16.97
C THR A 2 2.58 -31.29 -15.68
N GLN A 3 3.82 -30.81 -15.77
CA GLN A 3 4.53 -30.21 -14.65
C GLN A 3 3.96 -28.80 -14.40
N ARG A 4 3.49 -28.55 -13.18
CA ARG A 4 3.09 -27.20 -12.74
C ARG A 4 4.34 -26.51 -12.21
N MET A 5 4.74 -25.41 -12.83
CA MET A 5 5.85 -24.57 -12.38
C MET A 5 5.34 -23.15 -12.14
N LEU A 6 5.98 -22.45 -11.20
CA LEU A 6 5.73 -21.03 -11.00
C LEU A 6 6.22 -20.27 -12.23
N VAL A 7 5.51 -19.19 -12.59
CA VAL A 7 5.92 -18.30 -13.69
C VAL A 7 7.13 -17.42 -13.33
N PHE A 8 7.60 -17.51 -12.09
CA PHE A 8 8.71 -16.74 -11.54
C PHE A 8 9.66 -17.65 -10.75
N ASP A 9 10.90 -17.19 -10.57
CA ASP A 9 11.89 -17.86 -9.74
C ASP A 9 11.76 -17.42 -8.28
N ARG A 10 11.48 -18.38 -7.39
CA ARG A 10 11.29 -18.14 -5.95
C ARG A 10 12.53 -17.57 -5.27
N ASP A 11 13.72 -17.95 -5.74
CA ASP A 11 14.97 -17.50 -5.11
C ASP A 11 15.23 -16.02 -5.44
N VAL A 12 14.82 -15.57 -6.64
CA VAL A 12 14.81 -14.15 -7.02
C VAL A 12 13.83 -13.35 -6.16
N GLU A 13 12.59 -13.84 -6.00
CA GLU A 13 11.59 -13.19 -5.14
C GLU A 13 12.10 -13.06 -3.70
N THR A 14 12.65 -14.14 -3.14
CA THR A 14 13.22 -14.16 -1.79
C THR A 14 14.36 -13.15 -1.64
N ALA A 15 15.25 -13.06 -2.63
CA ALA A 15 16.33 -12.09 -2.62
C ALA A 15 15.80 -10.64 -2.58
N ILE A 16 14.74 -10.33 -3.34
CA ILE A 16 14.08 -9.01 -3.31
C ILE A 16 13.51 -8.74 -1.91
N TYR A 17 12.76 -9.67 -1.32
CA TYR A 17 12.18 -9.49 0.02
C TYR A 17 13.26 -9.30 1.10
N ASN A 18 14.41 -9.96 0.98
CA ASN A 18 15.54 -9.78 1.90
C ASN A 18 16.20 -8.40 1.80
N THR A 19 16.00 -7.67 0.69
CA THR A 19 16.45 -6.28 0.57
C THR A 19 15.47 -5.27 1.16
N LEU A 20 14.27 -5.70 1.57
CA LEU A 20 13.29 -4.79 2.16
C LEU A 20 13.83 -4.23 3.49
N PRO A 21 13.95 -2.90 3.62
CA PRO A 21 14.56 -2.30 4.79
C PRO A 21 13.69 -2.52 6.03
N HIS A 22 14.15 -3.38 6.93
CA HIS A 22 13.61 -3.53 8.30
C HIS A 22 13.69 -2.24 9.14
N ASN A 23 14.39 -1.21 8.63
CA ASN A 23 14.62 0.08 9.26
C ASN A 23 13.89 1.24 8.55
N LEU A 24 12.81 0.96 7.79
CA LEU A 24 12.08 1.93 6.99
C LEU A 24 11.68 3.22 7.76
N ASP A 25 11.30 3.12 9.04
CA ASP A 25 11.01 4.27 9.91
C ASP A 25 12.23 5.21 10.06
N ARG A 26 13.43 4.67 10.25
CA ARG A 26 14.66 5.46 10.36
C ARG A 26 15.03 6.05 9.01
N LEU A 27 14.84 5.29 7.93
CA LEU A 27 15.10 5.75 6.56
C LEU A 27 14.24 6.96 6.21
N LEU A 28 12.93 6.88 6.44
CA LEU A 28 11.98 7.95 6.11
C LEU A 28 12.15 9.19 7.00
N ARG A 29 12.63 9.05 8.23
CA ARG A 29 13.03 10.19 9.06
C ARG A 29 14.26 10.92 8.51
N ARG A 30 15.25 10.18 8.00
CA ARG A 30 16.48 10.75 7.42
C ARG A 30 16.24 11.30 6.01
N HIS A 31 15.37 10.66 5.26
CA HIS A 31 15.03 10.99 3.87
C HIS A 31 13.50 11.05 3.73
N PRO A 32 12.87 12.17 4.12
CA PRO A 32 11.42 12.33 3.99
C PRO A 32 10.97 12.25 2.53
N LEU A 33 9.76 11.71 2.32
CA LEU A 33 9.13 11.70 1.00
C LEU A 33 8.91 13.13 0.51
N ARG A 34 9.21 13.37 -0.76
CA ARG A 34 9.08 14.68 -1.41
C ARG A 34 7.82 14.79 -2.27
N CYS A 35 6.98 13.77 -2.25
CA CYS A 35 5.72 13.71 -2.97
C CYS A 35 4.57 13.39 -2.00
N PRO A 36 3.34 13.77 -2.34
CA PRO A 36 2.15 13.30 -1.65
C PRO A 36 2.06 11.78 -1.69
N VAL A 37 1.46 11.20 -0.65
CA VAL A 37 1.19 9.77 -0.54
C VAL A 37 -0.23 9.55 -0.05
N ALA A 38 -0.89 8.54 -0.62
CA ALA A 38 -2.16 8.00 -0.17
C ALA A 38 -2.02 6.49 0.05
N PHE A 39 -2.92 5.94 0.87
CA PHE A 39 -3.01 4.53 1.20
C PHE A 39 -4.43 4.03 0.97
N ILE A 40 -4.53 2.86 0.33
CA ILE A 40 -5.76 2.10 0.15
C ILE A 40 -5.51 0.72 0.72
N GLY A 41 -6.35 0.26 1.65
CA GLY A 41 -6.21 -1.06 2.27
C GLY A 41 -7.53 -1.82 2.34
N GLY A 42 -7.44 -3.16 2.32
CA GLY A 42 -8.58 -4.05 2.54
C GLY A 42 -8.92 -4.16 4.03
N THR A 43 -10.20 -4.06 4.40
CA THR A 43 -10.70 -4.18 5.78
C THR A 43 -10.39 -5.54 6.41
N GLN A 44 -10.22 -6.58 5.60
CA GLN A 44 -9.94 -7.94 6.03
C GLN A 44 -8.47 -8.36 5.85
N SER A 45 -7.57 -7.45 5.45
CA SER A 45 -6.14 -7.77 5.25
C SER A 45 -5.50 -8.34 6.53
N GLN A 46 -4.92 -9.53 6.41
CA GLN A 46 -4.22 -10.17 7.52
C GLN A 46 -2.90 -9.46 7.84
N GLU A 47 -2.23 -8.95 6.83
CA GLU A 47 -1.00 -8.15 6.93
C GLU A 47 -1.28 -6.89 7.75
N MET A 48 -2.40 -6.22 7.51
CA MET A 48 -2.81 -5.05 8.29
C MET A 48 -3.14 -5.41 9.73
N LYS A 49 -3.77 -6.56 9.98
CA LYS A 49 -4.03 -7.05 11.34
C LYS A 49 -2.73 -7.40 12.10
N GLN A 50 -1.74 -7.94 11.41
CA GLN A 50 -0.47 -8.40 12.01
C GLN A 50 0.55 -7.27 12.18
N VAL A 51 0.73 -6.43 11.16
CA VAL A 51 1.75 -5.37 11.13
C VAL A 51 1.21 -4.05 11.71
N GLY A 52 -0.11 -3.85 11.64
CA GLY A 52 -0.80 -2.66 12.12
C GLY A 52 -0.59 -1.43 11.24
N MET A 53 -1.33 -0.36 11.55
CA MET A 53 -1.38 0.88 10.75
C MET A 53 -0.41 1.97 11.19
N ARG A 54 0.40 1.72 12.22
CA ARG A 54 1.23 2.77 12.85
C ARG A 54 2.21 3.41 11.86
N MET A 55 2.87 2.60 11.03
CA MET A 55 3.82 3.13 10.06
C MET A 55 3.12 3.89 8.95
N THR A 56 2.02 3.34 8.44
CA THR A 56 1.17 3.99 7.43
C THR A 56 0.69 5.37 7.89
N LEU A 57 0.17 5.48 9.12
CA LEU A 57 -0.27 6.75 9.68
C LEU A 57 0.87 7.76 9.87
N LYS A 58 2.08 7.30 10.23
CA LYS A 58 3.26 8.18 10.26
C LYS A 58 3.61 8.74 8.88
N VAL A 59 3.53 7.92 7.83
CA VAL A 59 3.81 8.34 6.44
C VAL A 59 2.76 9.31 5.94
N LEU A 60 1.48 9.06 6.24
CA LEU A 60 0.39 9.94 5.82
C LEU A 60 0.31 11.24 6.65
N GLY A 61 0.81 11.24 7.89
CA GLY A 61 0.78 12.38 8.80
C GLY A 61 -0.45 12.39 9.71
N ARG A 62 -0.59 13.46 10.51
CA ARG A 62 -1.58 13.55 11.61
C ARG A 62 -3.03 13.52 11.15
N ASN A 63 -3.34 14.13 10.01
CA ASN A 63 -4.68 14.24 9.45
C ASN A 63 -4.67 13.70 8.01
N PRO A 64 -4.75 12.37 7.82
CA PRO A 64 -4.67 11.78 6.48
C PRO A 64 -5.89 12.08 5.60
N GLY A 65 -7.06 12.34 6.20
CA GLY A 65 -8.28 12.67 5.46
C GLY A 65 -8.56 11.65 4.34
N GLU A 66 -8.83 12.14 3.14
CA GLU A 66 -9.09 11.30 1.96
C GLU A 66 -7.88 10.54 1.40
N ARG A 67 -6.67 10.77 1.95
CA ARG A 67 -5.47 10.00 1.59
C ARG A 67 -5.37 8.68 2.35
N LEU A 68 -6.28 8.40 3.29
CA LEU A 68 -6.45 7.09 3.90
C LEU A 68 -7.82 6.54 3.52
N GLN A 69 -7.84 5.47 2.73
CA GLN A 69 -9.07 4.83 2.27
C GLN A 69 -9.03 3.35 2.63
N MET A 70 -10.19 2.81 3.00
CA MET A 70 -10.38 1.40 3.29
C MET A 70 -11.51 0.88 2.41
N ILE A 71 -11.33 -0.31 1.86
CA ILE A 71 -12.32 -1.02 1.03
C ILE A 71 -12.56 -2.40 1.61
N GLU A 72 -13.78 -2.90 1.44
CA GLU A 72 -14.07 -4.28 1.80
C GLU A 72 -13.18 -5.25 0.99
N GLY A 73 -12.60 -6.24 1.67
CA GLY A 73 -11.77 -7.25 1.02
C GLY A 73 -10.48 -7.58 1.76
N SER A 74 -9.78 -8.59 1.25
CA SER A 74 -8.53 -9.10 1.81
C SER A 74 -7.31 -8.28 1.34
N HIS A 75 -6.11 -8.84 1.44
CA HIS A 75 -4.94 -8.29 0.74
C HIS A 75 -5.16 -8.21 -0.78
N LEU A 76 -6.00 -9.11 -1.31
CA LEU A 76 -6.32 -9.23 -2.72
C LEU A 76 -7.57 -8.43 -3.12
N PHE A 77 -7.98 -7.44 -2.31
CA PHE A 77 -9.10 -6.55 -2.65
C PHE A 77 -9.04 -5.96 -4.08
N PRO A 78 -7.86 -5.69 -4.71
CA PRO A 78 -7.82 -5.23 -6.10
C PRO A 78 -8.38 -6.24 -7.10
N MET A 79 -8.30 -7.54 -6.79
CA MET A 79 -8.83 -8.61 -7.63
C MET A 79 -10.28 -8.97 -7.26
N GLU A 80 -10.66 -8.79 -6.00
CA GLU A 80 -12.02 -9.02 -5.50
C GLU A 80 -12.97 -7.92 -5.98
N HIS A 81 -12.50 -6.66 -5.96
CA HIS A 81 -13.28 -5.46 -6.26
C HIS A 81 -12.52 -4.54 -7.24
N PRO A 82 -12.29 -4.95 -8.50
CA PRO A 82 -11.41 -4.24 -9.43
C PRO A 82 -11.92 -2.84 -9.81
N GLN A 83 -13.24 -2.68 -10.02
CA GLN A 83 -13.82 -1.39 -10.40
C GLN A 83 -13.82 -0.39 -9.24
N ASP A 84 -14.19 -0.85 -8.05
CA ASP A 84 -14.15 -0.03 -6.83
C ASP A 84 -12.71 0.37 -6.51
N THR A 85 -11.75 -0.55 -6.68
CA THR A 85 -10.33 -0.25 -6.53
C THR A 85 -9.85 0.83 -7.50
N ALA A 86 -10.24 0.75 -8.78
CA ALA A 86 -9.92 1.78 -9.75
C ALA A 86 -10.49 3.16 -9.35
N ALA A 87 -11.75 3.20 -8.89
CA ALA A 87 -12.37 4.44 -8.40
C ALA A 87 -11.64 5.02 -7.18
N LEU A 88 -11.18 4.19 -6.24
CA LEU A 88 -10.40 4.63 -5.08
C LEU A 88 -9.01 5.13 -5.49
N ILE A 89 -8.38 4.54 -6.51
CA ILE A 89 -7.12 5.04 -7.08
C ILE A 89 -7.34 6.45 -7.66
N GLU A 90 -8.39 6.67 -8.44
CA GLU A 90 -8.72 8.00 -8.96
C GLU A 90 -8.95 9.01 -7.83
N LYS A 91 -9.71 8.62 -6.80
CA LYS A 91 -9.94 9.46 -5.61
C LYS A 91 -8.63 9.79 -4.90
N ALA A 92 -7.75 8.81 -4.71
CA ALA A 92 -6.46 8.99 -4.08
C ALA A 92 -5.54 9.94 -4.87
N LEU A 93 -5.54 9.85 -6.21
CA LEU A 93 -4.80 10.77 -7.06
C LEU A 93 -5.33 12.21 -6.91
N ARG A 94 -6.65 12.39 -6.87
CA ARG A 94 -7.27 13.71 -6.67
C ARG A 94 -6.94 14.32 -5.30
N SER A 95 -6.96 13.52 -4.23
CA SER A 95 -6.64 13.98 -2.87
C SER A 95 -5.16 14.30 -2.67
N MET A 96 -4.31 13.91 -3.62
CA MET A 96 -2.90 14.23 -3.66
C MET A 96 -2.56 15.40 -4.59
N ASP A 97 -3.48 15.85 -5.45
CA ASP A 97 -3.24 17.00 -6.33
C ASP A 97 -3.32 18.29 -5.50
N PRO A 98 -2.21 19.05 -5.33
CA PRO A 98 -2.20 20.29 -4.57
C PRO A 98 -3.07 21.40 -5.18
N ARG A 99 -3.58 21.21 -6.40
CA ARG A 99 -4.45 22.17 -7.10
C ARG A 99 -5.94 21.82 -6.98
N SER A 100 -6.28 20.66 -6.40
CA SER A 100 -7.68 20.30 -6.15
C SER A 100 -8.28 21.21 -5.07
N PRO A 101 -9.47 21.80 -5.30
CA PRO A 101 -10.16 22.55 -4.25
C PRO A 101 -10.55 21.61 -3.09
N ALA A 102 -10.50 22.16 -1.87
CA ALA A 102 -10.86 21.46 -0.63
C ALA A 102 -12.37 21.23 -0.51
#